data_AF-X1HHQ9-F1
#
_entry.id   AF-X1HHQ9-F1
#
_cell.length_a   1.000
_cell.length_b   1.000
_cell.length_c   1.000
_cell.angle_alpha   90.00
_cell.angle_beta   90.00
_cell.angle_gamma   90.00
#
_symmetry.space_group_name_H-M   'P 1'
#
loop_
_entity.id
_entity.type
_entity.pdbx_description
1 polymer ?
#
loop_
_entity_poly.entity_id
_entity_poly.type
_entity_poly.pdbx_seq_one_letter_code
_entity_poly.pdbx_strand_id
1 'polypeptide(L)'
;MWPTEPTHALEMGILIAVLSWSASVSGLAFGHLIDKYSRKKIIVIISIFRGLAIVMLGFALEGGGSSSWIYFLVFISIFGMFAGLSWPAVISLSNDIVPKAFRSRFFGVYEIVRSLTMTFGFLIGAFLVQNGLWRQYFWGTGLGILICALIFAIHNDEPKRGAQQEELLHILKKKDVNYDFKINRETMLKTMLSKTNKVALIEGIFTQILMGSINFLILNLIQNEPHNISEFSTSIFMITFGLTGGIVGQLLLARLSDKLAKDRPIIRIPIIIVAIIGGLFTFILFFFIPWPHLTIEQGKNVAFLMTLPII
;
A
#
# COMPACT_ATOMS: atom_id res chain seq x y z
N MET A 1 6.93 6.25 22.03
CA MET A 1 7.65 5.07 22.58
C MET A 1 8.77 5.50 23.49
N TRP A 2 9.58 6.47 23.08
CA TRP A 2 10.71 6.98 23.82
C TRP A 2 10.32 8.24 24.61
N PRO A 3 10.57 8.30 25.92
CA PRO A 3 10.16 9.43 26.75
C PRO A 3 11.14 10.62 26.74
N THR A 4 12.39 10.42 26.30
CA THR A 4 13.48 11.41 26.45
C THR A 4 14.01 11.98 25.13
N GLU A 5 13.75 11.32 24.00
CA GLU A 5 14.16 11.78 22.67
C GLU A 5 12.93 11.83 21.73
N PRO A 6 12.66 12.99 21.12
CA PRO A 6 11.46 13.17 20.31
C PRO A 6 11.51 12.42 18.97
N THR A 7 12.71 12.10 18.44
CA THR A 7 12.85 11.47 17.12
C THR A 7 13.82 10.29 17.13
N HIS A 8 13.30 9.12 16.74
CA HIS A 8 14.04 7.86 16.60
C HIS A 8 13.88 7.35 15.18
N ALA A 9 14.54 8.02 14.24
CA ALA A 9 14.32 7.83 12.81
C ALA A 9 14.70 6.41 12.33
N LEU A 10 15.73 5.81 12.91
CA LEU A 10 16.18 4.46 12.59
C LEU A 10 15.11 3.44 13.01
N GLU A 11 14.62 3.54 14.24
CA GLU A 11 13.61 2.66 14.82
C GLU A 11 12.28 2.75 14.06
N MET A 12 11.88 3.95 13.65
CA MET A 12 10.71 4.16 12.78
C MET A 12 10.92 3.54 11.41
N GLY A 13 12.11 3.73 10.82
CA GLY A 13 12.49 3.12 9.54
C GLY A 13 12.44 1.59 9.58
N ILE A 14 12.92 0.97 10.68
CA ILE A 14 12.88 -0.49 10.86
C ILE A 14 11.43 -0.98 10.95
N LEU A 15 10.55 -0.33 11.70
CA LEU A 15 9.14 -0.75 11.79
C LEU A 15 8.47 -0.84 10.41
N ILE A 16 8.78 0.12 9.54
CA ILE A 16 8.23 0.21 8.18
C ILE A 16 8.88 -0.83 7.27
N ALA A 17 10.20 -1.00 7.36
CA ALA A 17 10.92 -2.02 6.62
C ALA A 17 10.37 -3.41 6.95
N VAL A 18 10.18 -3.71 8.23
CA VAL A 18 9.65 -4.98 8.72
C VAL A 18 8.22 -5.22 8.20
N LEU A 19 7.37 -4.20 8.16
CA LEU A 19 6.04 -4.28 7.55
C LEU A 19 6.12 -4.74 6.08
N SER A 20 6.98 -4.11 5.27
CA SER A 20 7.13 -4.41 3.84
C SER A 20 7.79 -5.77 3.59
N TRP A 21 8.82 -6.10 4.36
CA TRP A 21 9.56 -7.37 4.25
C TRP A 21 8.71 -8.55 4.68
N SER A 22 8.00 -8.46 5.81
CA SER A 22 7.09 -9.52 6.26
C SER A 22 5.99 -9.79 5.23
N ALA A 23 5.43 -8.75 4.61
CA ALA A 23 4.45 -8.89 3.53
C ALA A 23 5.04 -9.60 2.30
N SER A 24 6.24 -9.21 1.89
CA SER A 24 6.91 -9.78 0.71
C SER A 24 7.30 -11.24 0.90
N VAL A 25 7.93 -11.55 2.04
CA VAL A 25 8.32 -12.93 2.41
C VAL A 25 7.09 -13.82 2.51
N SER A 26 6.02 -13.35 3.15
CA SER A 26 4.78 -14.10 3.26
C SER A 26 4.09 -14.34 1.93
N GLY A 27 4.03 -13.32 1.06
CA GLY A 27 3.45 -13.46 -0.28
C GLY A 27 4.17 -14.54 -1.10
N LEU A 28 5.50 -14.60 -1.01
CA LEU A 28 6.31 -15.64 -1.66
C LEU A 28 6.15 -17.02 -1.02
N ALA A 29 6.17 -17.09 0.31
CA ALA A 29 6.15 -18.36 1.05
C ALA A 29 4.75 -19.01 1.05
N PHE A 30 3.70 -18.22 1.18
CA PHE A 30 2.34 -18.68 1.44
C PHE A 30 1.35 -18.33 0.33
N GLY A 31 1.76 -17.58 -0.70
CA GLY A 31 0.88 -17.23 -1.83
C GLY A 31 0.29 -18.45 -2.53
N HIS A 32 1.06 -19.54 -2.65
CA HIS A 32 0.60 -20.80 -3.24
C HIS A 32 -0.54 -21.48 -2.44
N LEU A 33 -0.74 -21.13 -1.17
CA LEU A 33 -1.84 -21.66 -0.36
C LEU A 33 -3.20 -21.16 -0.87
N ILE A 34 -3.23 -19.98 -1.49
CA ILE A 34 -4.43 -19.36 -2.07
C ILE A 34 -5.01 -20.27 -3.17
N ASP A 35 -4.13 -20.89 -3.94
CA ASP A 35 -4.52 -21.82 -5.00
C ASP A 35 -4.77 -23.24 -4.48
N LYS A 36 -4.47 -23.56 -3.22
CA LYS A 36 -4.69 -24.90 -2.65
C LYS A 36 -5.92 -25.00 -1.76
N TYR A 37 -6.23 -23.94 -1.01
CA TYR A 37 -7.31 -23.94 -0.03
C TYR A 37 -8.48 -23.04 -0.48
N SER A 38 -9.56 -23.04 0.32
CA SER A 38 -10.73 -22.16 0.10
C SER A 38 -10.31 -20.71 0.29
N ARG A 39 -10.53 -19.86 -0.72
CA ARG A 39 -10.15 -18.45 -0.69
C ARG A 39 -10.98 -17.64 0.27
N LYS A 40 -12.26 -17.99 0.45
CA LYS A 40 -13.11 -17.45 1.50
C LYS A 40 -12.44 -17.63 2.86
N LYS A 41 -12.07 -18.87 3.20
CA LYS A 41 -11.41 -19.18 4.48
C LYS A 41 -10.09 -18.44 4.63
N ILE A 42 -9.28 -18.37 3.57
CA ILE A 42 -7.99 -17.66 3.59
C ILE A 42 -8.19 -16.16 3.81
N ILE A 43 -9.12 -15.51 3.10
CA ILE A 43 -9.41 -14.08 3.27
C ILE A 43 -9.88 -13.79 4.70
N VAL A 44 -10.75 -14.66 5.27
CA VAL A 44 -11.21 -14.52 6.65
C VAL A 44 -10.05 -14.67 7.64
N ILE A 45 -9.20 -15.69 7.48
CA ILE A 45 -8.01 -15.90 8.33
C ILE A 45 -7.08 -14.69 8.26
N ILE A 46 -6.74 -14.23 7.05
CA ILE A 46 -5.93 -13.03 6.81
C ILE A 46 -6.51 -11.84 7.55
N SER A 47 -7.81 -11.62 7.43
CA SER A 47 -8.49 -10.47 8.02
C SER A 47 -8.52 -10.55 9.55
N ILE A 48 -8.73 -11.74 10.11
CA ILE A 48 -8.69 -11.96 11.57
C ILE A 48 -7.31 -11.62 12.13
N PHE A 49 -6.23 -12.20 11.57
CA PHE A 49 -4.89 -11.95 12.09
C PHE A 49 -4.45 -10.51 11.88
N ARG A 50 -4.82 -9.87 10.76
CA ARG A 50 -4.57 -8.44 10.55
C ARG A 50 -5.32 -7.57 11.56
N GLY A 51 -6.61 -7.83 11.74
CA GLY A 51 -7.45 -7.07 12.67
C GLY A 51 -6.95 -7.20 14.11
N LEU A 52 -6.67 -8.43 14.57
CA LEU A 52 -6.11 -8.67 15.90
C LEU A 52 -4.75 -8.00 16.09
N ALA A 53 -3.83 -8.10 15.12
CA ALA A 53 -2.53 -7.46 15.23
C ALA A 53 -2.64 -5.94 15.39
N ILE A 54 -3.54 -5.31 14.62
CA ILE A 54 -3.79 -3.86 14.70
C ILE A 54 -4.46 -3.49 16.03
N VAL A 55 -5.45 -4.26 16.51
CA VAL A 55 -6.06 -4.01 17.83
C VAL A 55 -5.00 -4.07 18.93
N MET A 56 -4.09 -5.05 18.87
CA MET A 56 -3.02 -5.20 19.86
C MET A 56 -2.08 -3.99 19.89
N LEU A 57 -1.77 -3.37 18.76
CA LEU A 57 -0.96 -2.13 18.73
C LEU A 57 -1.56 -1.01 19.59
N GLY A 58 -2.89 -0.90 19.70
CA GLY A 58 -3.55 0.09 20.57
C GLY A 58 -3.32 -0.13 22.07
N PHE A 59 -2.89 -1.32 22.49
CA PHE A 59 -2.57 -1.66 23.89
C PHE A 59 -1.10 -1.45 24.25
N ALA A 60 -0.27 -0.97 23.32
CA ALA A 60 1.13 -0.70 23.61
C ALA A 60 1.29 0.33 24.74
N LEU A 61 2.31 0.13 25.58
CA LEU A 61 2.64 1.03 26.67
C LEU A 61 3.30 2.30 26.14
N GLU A 62 2.84 3.45 26.62
CA GLU A 62 3.47 4.72 26.31
C GLU A 62 4.72 4.92 27.18
N GLY A 63 5.80 5.45 26.59
CA GLY A 63 7.07 5.66 27.32
C GLY A 63 7.85 4.39 27.68
N GLY A 64 7.44 3.19 27.25
CA GLY A 64 8.12 1.92 27.57
C GLY A 64 9.44 1.65 26.82
N GLY A 65 9.97 2.63 26.09
CA GLY A 65 11.25 2.56 25.38
C GLY A 65 11.34 1.35 24.45
N SER A 66 12.43 0.58 24.56
CA SER A 66 12.72 -0.60 23.74
C SER A 66 11.62 -1.67 23.83
N SER A 67 11.01 -1.87 25.00
CA SER A 67 9.97 -2.89 25.18
C SER A 67 8.72 -2.57 24.36
N SER A 68 8.29 -1.30 24.37
CA SER A 68 7.17 -0.84 23.53
C SER A 68 7.52 -0.90 22.05
N TRP A 69 8.77 -0.59 21.69
CA TRP A 69 9.22 -0.69 20.30
C TRP A 69 9.22 -2.13 19.77
N ILE A 70 9.77 -3.08 20.54
CA ILE A 70 9.72 -4.51 20.20
C ILE A 70 8.28 -5.01 20.11
N TYR A 71 7.40 -4.57 21.01
CA TYR A 71 5.97 -4.89 20.95
C TYR A 71 5.35 -4.45 19.62
N PHE A 72 5.59 -3.20 19.21
CA PHE A 72 5.15 -2.71 17.90
C PHE A 72 5.74 -3.52 16.75
N LEU A 73 7.04 -3.86 16.82
CA LEU A 73 7.73 -4.64 15.81
C LEU A 73 7.09 -6.02 15.61
N VAL A 74 6.72 -6.71 16.68
CA VAL A 74 6.06 -8.02 16.61
C VAL A 74 4.70 -7.92 15.92
N PHE A 75 3.83 -7.02 16.38
CA PHE A 75 2.48 -6.92 15.83
C PHE A 75 2.45 -6.32 14.41
N ILE A 76 3.34 -5.39 14.09
CA ILE A 76 3.46 -4.90 12.70
C ILE A 76 3.99 -5.98 11.75
N SER A 77 4.87 -6.86 12.22
CA SER A 77 5.33 -8.04 11.46
C SER A 77 4.19 -9.00 11.16
N ILE A 78 3.36 -9.30 12.17
CA ILE A 78 2.19 -10.17 12.00
C ILE A 78 1.22 -9.53 11.00
N PHE A 79 0.90 -8.25 11.18
CA PHE A 79 0.03 -7.54 10.24
C PHE A 79 0.58 -7.58 8.81
N GLY A 80 1.88 -7.29 8.62
CA GLY A 80 2.53 -7.32 7.32
C GLY A 80 2.49 -8.69 6.67
N MET A 81 2.82 -9.75 7.42
CA MET A 81 2.78 -11.13 6.96
C MET A 81 1.41 -11.48 6.33
N PHE A 82 0.30 -11.13 6.99
CA PHE A 82 -1.03 -11.41 6.45
C PHE A 82 -1.46 -10.39 5.38
N ALA A 83 -1.00 -9.14 5.45
CA ALA A 83 -1.27 -8.12 4.43
C ALA A 83 -0.74 -8.54 3.05
N GLY A 84 0.46 -9.14 2.98
CA GLY A 84 1.07 -9.62 1.72
C GLY A 84 0.24 -10.65 0.94
N LEU A 85 -0.64 -11.39 1.63
CA LEU A 85 -1.52 -12.41 1.03
C LEU A 85 -2.86 -11.85 0.55
N SER A 86 -3.19 -10.61 0.92
CA SER A 86 -4.50 -10.03 0.65
C SER A 86 -4.73 -9.81 -0.86
N TRP A 87 -3.73 -9.26 -1.56
CA TRP A 87 -3.87 -8.90 -2.97
C TRP A 87 -3.99 -10.11 -3.91
N PRO A 88 -3.14 -11.16 -3.80
CA PRO A 88 -3.30 -12.36 -4.62
C PRO A 88 -4.64 -13.07 -4.36
N ALA A 89 -5.15 -13.05 -3.13
CA ALA A 89 -6.44 -13.63 -2.79
C ALA A 89 -7.60 -12.88 -3.48
N VAL A 90 -7.57 -11.55 -3.50
CA VAL A 90 -8.55 -10.71 -4.22
C VAL A 90 -8.51 -10.99 -5.72
N ILE A 91 -7.32 -11.05 -6.33
CA ILE A 91 -7.17 -11.36 -7.76
C ILE A 91 -7.73 -12.75 -8.08
N SER A 92 -7.36 -13.77 -7.29
CA SER A 92 -7.81 -15.14 -7.49
C SER A 92 -9.33 -15.24 -7.39
N LEU A 93 -9.94 -14.59 -6.39
CA LEU A 93 -11.40 -14.55 -6.22
C LEU A 93 -12.10 -13.80 -7.38
N SER A 94 -11.54 -12.66 -7.79
CA SER A 94 -12.08 -11.85 -8.88
C SER A 94 -12.07 -12.60 -10.22
N ASN A 95 -11.05 -13.41 -10.46
CA ASN A 95 -10.97 -14.24 -11.67
C ASN A 95 -12.09 -15.29 -11.76
N ASP A 96 -12.58 -15.78 -10.62
CA ASP A 96 -13.66 -16.77 -10.58
C ASP A 96 -15.05 -16.16 -10.53
N ILE A 97 -15.21 -14.96 -9.98
CA ILE A 97 -16.52 -14.30 -9.83
C ILE A 97 -16.83 -13.39 -11.01
N VAL A 98 -15.84 -12.66 -11.52
CA VAL A 98 -16.05 -11.60 -12.51
C VAL A 98 -15.87 -12.15 -13.93
N PRO A 99 -16.91 -12.11 -14.78
CA PRO A 99 -16.79 -12.51 -16.18
C PRO A 99 -15.72 -11.70 -16.91
N LYS A 100 -14.97 -12.34 -17.82
CA LYS A 100 -13.83 -11.73 -18.53
C LYS A 100 -14.16 -10.33 -19.10
N ALA A 101 -15.34 -10.17 -19.71
CA ALA A 101 -15.79 -8.92 -20.32
C ALA A 101 -15.93 -7.74 -19.32
N PHE A 102 -16.19 -8.01 -18.04
CA PHE A 102 -16.41 -6.98 -17.02
C PHE A 102 -15.20 -6.78 -16.10
N ARG A 103 -14.11 -7.54 -16.25
CA ARG A 103 -12.94 -7.47 -15.36
C ARG A 103 -12.28 -6.10 -15.35
N SER A 104 -12.12 -5.47 -16.52
CA SER A 104 -11.54 -4.12 -16.60
C SER A 104 -12.38 -3.09 -15.83
N ARG A 105 -13.71 -3.16 -15.94
CA ARG A 105 -14.64 -2.31 -15.19
C ARG A 105 -14.58 -2.58 -13.69
N PHE A 106 -14.54 -3.85 -13.28
CA PHE A 106 -14.41 -4.24 -11.88
C PHE A 106 -13.13 -3.67 -11.26
N PHE A 107 -11.98 -3.89 -11.88
CA PHE A 107 -10.70 -3.36 -11.39
C PHE A 107 -10.65 -1.82 -11.46
N GLY A 108 -11.28 -1.20 -12.44
CA GLY A 108 -11.42 0.26 -12.49
C GLY A 108 -12.20 0.82 -11.29
N VAL A 109 -13.35 0.23 -10.96
CA VAL A 109 -14.13 0.63 -9.77
C VAL A 109 -13.36 0.32 -8.48
N TYR A 110 -12.72 -0.84 -8.41
CA TYR A 110 -11.89 -1.23 -7.27
C TYR A 110 -10.80 -0.20 -6.98
N GLU A 111 -10.08 0.26 -8.01
CA GLU A 111 -9.02 1.27 -7.84
C GLU A 111 -9.55 2.64 -7.40
N ILE A 112 -10.73 3.05 -7.89
CA ILE A 112 -11.38 4.29 -7.44
C ILE A 112 -11.74 4.18 -5.95
N VAL A 113 -12.38 3.08 -5.55
CA VAL A 113 -12.76 2.84 -4.14
C VAL A 113 -11.51 2.77 -3.26
N ARG A 114 -10.45 2.07 -3.70
CA ARG A 114 -9.17 1.98 -3.00
C ARG A 114 -8.54 3.36 -2.80
N SER A 115 -8.51 4.17 -3.85
CA SER A 115 -7.92 5.52 -3.82
C SER A 115 -8.69 6.46 -2.88
N LEU A 116 -10.03 6.44 -2.94
CA LEU A 116 -10.88 7.22 -2.04
C LEU A 116 -10.70 6.77 -0.59
N THR A 117 -10.74 5.47 -0.33
CA THR A 117 -10.60 4.92 1.03
C THR A 117 -9.22 5.25 1.61
N MET A 118 -8.16 5.17 0.81
CA MET A 118 -6.81 5.56 1.21
C MET A 118 -6.75 7.06 1.56
N THR A 119 -7.36 7.91 0.73
CA THR A 119 -7.43 9.36 0.93
C THR A 119 -8.13 9.71 2.25
N PHE A 120 -9.33 9.18 2.48
CA PHE A 120 -10.04 9.40 3.74
C PHE A 120 -9.34 8.74 4.93
N GLY A 121 -8.71 7.59 4.73
CA GLY A 121 -7.92 6.91 5.75
C GLY A 121 -6.77 7.76 6.28
N PHE A 122 -6.02 8.42 5.39
CA PHE A 122 -4.97 9.36 5.80
C PHE A 122 -5.53 10.55 6.59
N LEU A 123 -6.63 11.16 6.15
CA LEU A 123 -7.25 12.28 6.87
C LEU A 123 -7.73 11.89 8.26
N ILE A 124 -8.46 10.78 8.37
CA ILE A 124 -8.99 10.29 9.65
C ILE A 124 -7.84 9.89 10.57
N GLY A 125 -6.81 9.21 10.04
CA GLY A 125 -5.63 8.82 10.80
C GLY A 125 -4.88 10.02 11.36
N ALA A 126 -4.55 10.99 10.49
CA ALA A 126 -3.85 12.20 10.89
C ALA A 126 -4.66 13.05 11.88
N PHE A 127 -5.98 13.14 11.69
CA PHE A 127 -6.87 13.84 12.63
C PHE A 127 -6.87 13.17 14.01
N LEU A 128 -7.01 11.85 14.08
CA LEU A 128 -7.02 11.14 15.36
C LEU A 128 -5.66 11.25 16.06
N VAL A 129 -4.55 11.05 15.35
CA VAL A 129 -3.20 11.13 15.93
C VAL A 129 -2.90 12.55 16.42
N GLN A 130 -3.23 13.59 15.65
CA GLN A 130 -3.04 14.98 16.06
C GLN A 130 -3.78 15.35 17.35
N ASN A 131 -4.93 14.71 17.62
CA ASN A 131 -5.72 14.91 18.84
C ASN A 131 -5.31 13.97 19.99
N GLY A 132 -4.19 13.24 19.87
CA GLY A 132 -3.73 12.27 20.86
C GLY A 132 -4.53 10.97 20.90
N LEU A 133 -5.42 10.74 19.93
CA LEU A 133 -6.32 9.59 19.84
C LEU A 133 -5.72 8.42 19.04
N TRP A 134 -4.41 8.22 19.13
CA TRP A 134 -3.68 7.19 18.38
C TRP A 134 -4.12 5.76 18.75
N ARG A 135 -4.54 5.53 20.00
CA ARG A 135 -5.06 4.22 20.45
C ARG A 135 -6.40 3.91 19.79
N GLN A 136 -7.30 4.90 19.75
CA GLN A 136 -8.61 4.81 19.13
C GLN A 136 -8.49 4.57 17.62
N TYR A 137 -7.47 5.14 16.98
CA TYR A 137 -7.13 4.83 15.60
C TYR A 137 -6.84 3.33 15.42
N PHE A 138 -5.94 2.75 16.22
CA PHE A 138 -5.63 1.31 16.14
C PHE A 138 -6.82 0.41 16.50
N TRP A 139 -7.54 0.70 17.58
CA TRP A 139 -8.72 -0.10 17.95
C TRP A 139 -9.83 0.00 16.90
N GLY A 140 -10.14 1.20 16.42
CA GLY A 140 -11.19 1.41 15.42
C GLY A 140 -10.86 0.73 14.09
N THR A 141 -9.63 0.87 13.61
CA THR A 141 -9.19 0.20 12.36
C THR A 141 -9.17 -1.32 12.52
N GLY A 142 -8.62 -1.84 13.61
CA GLY A 142 -8.54 -3.27 13.87
C GLY A 142 -9.92 -3.92 14.03
N LEU A 143 -10.81 -3.31 14.83
CA LEU A 143 -12.19 -3.77 14.98
C LEU A 143 -12.97 -3.67 13.65
N GLY A 144 -12.77 -2.61 12.88
CA GLY A 144 -13.37 -2.47 11.55
C GLY A 144 -12.98 -3.63 10.62
N ILE A 145 -11.70 -4.01 10.59
CA ILE A 145 -11.22 -5.17 9.83
C ILE A 145 -11.91 -6.46 10.32
N LEU A 146 -12.03 -6.67 11.63
CA LEU A 146 -12.67 -7.86 12.19
C LEU A 146 -14.17 -7.93 11.87
N ILE A 147 -14.87 -6.81 11.96
CA ILE A 147 -16.30 -6.71 11.59
C ILE A 147 -16.47 -7.02 10.11
N CYS A 148 -15.66 -6.42 9.23
CA CYS A 148 -15.68 -6.74 7.80
C CYS A 148 -15.37 -8.20 7.52
N ALA A 149 -14.43 -8.81 8.26
CA ALA A 149 -14.12 -10.23 8.15
C ALA A 149 -15.32 -11.11 8.51
N LEU A 150 -16.03 -10.77 9.58
CA LEU A 150 -17.24 -11.46 10.03
C LEU A 150 -18.37 -11.34 9.01
N ILE A 151 -18.64 -10.12 8.53
CA ILE A 151 -19.65 -9.86 7.50
C ILE A 151 -19.32 -10.66 6.25
N PHE A 152 -18.06 -10.65 5.81
CA PHE A 152 -17.61 -11.40 4.65
C PHE A 152 -17.78 -12.91 4.85
N ALA A 153 -17.44 -13.44 6.03
CA ALA A 153 -17.58 -14.85 6.38
C ALA A 153 -19.05 -15.32 6.34
N ILE A 154 -19.99 -14.48 6.78
CA ILE A 154 -21.42 -14.83 6.85
C ILE A 154 -22.08 -14.72 5.47
N HIS A 155 -21.82 -13.65 4.71
CA HIS A 155 -22.61 -13.32 3.51
C HIS A 155 -22.05 -13.85 2.19
N ASN A 156 -20.79 -14.29 2.15
CA ASN A 156 -20.16 -14.71 0.89
C ASN A 156 -19.93 -16.21 0.90
N ASP A 157 -20.28 -16.91 -0.17
CA ASP A 157 -19.95 -18.33 -0.36
C ASP A 157 -18.64 -18.51 -1.14
N GLU A 158 -18.00 -19.66 -0.99
CA GLU A 158 -16.81 -19.98 -1.79
C GLU A 158 -17.24 -20.17 -3.26
N PRO A 159 -16.71 -19.35 -4.20
CA PRO A 159 -17.02 -19.54 -5.60
C PRO A 159 -16.37 -20.82 -6.12
N LYS A 160 -17.06 -21.51 -7.04
CA LYS A 160 -16.50 -22.67 -7.75
C LYS A 160 -15.32 -22.22 -8.61
N ARG A 161 -14.19 -22.91 -8.48
CA ARG A 161 -12.96 -22.63 -9.24
C ARG A 161 -13.17 -22.74 -10.73
N GLY A 162 -12.65 -21.78 -11.50
CA GLY A 162 -12.68 -21.82 -12.96
C GLY A 162 -14.06 -21.60 -13.57
N ALA A 163 -15.06 -21.16 -12.78
CA ALA A 163 -16.44 -20.97 -13.24
C ALA A 163 -16.56 -20.00 -14.44
N GLN A 164 -15.58 -19.11 -14.62
CA GLN A 164 -15.55 -18.08 -15.66
C GLN A 164 -14.44 -18.30 -16.72
N GLN A 165 -13.75 -19.44 -16.71
CA GLN A 165 -12.79 -19.80 -17.77
C GLN A 165 -13.51 -20.56 -18.90
N GLU A 166 -13.77 -19.87 -20.02
CA GLU A 166 -14.33 -20.47 -21.25
C GLU A 166 -13.51 -21.69 -21.75
N GLU A 167 -12.19 -21.66 -21.53
CA GLU A 167 -11.25 -22.75 -21.84
C GLU A 167 -11.43 -24.00 -20.95
N LEU A 168 -12.07 -23.88 -19.78
CA LEU A 168 -12.40 -25.01 -18.91
C LEU A 168 -13.86 -25.45 -19.05
N LEU A 169 -14.72 -24.63 -19.63
CA LEU A 169 -16.16 -24.87 -19.77
C LEU A 169 -16.47 -26.11 -20.63
N HIS A 170 -15.58 -26.44 -21.58
CA HIS A 170 -15.67 -27.63 -22.41
C HIS A 170 -14.99 -28.87 -21.80
N ILE A 171 -14.02 -28.68 -20.89
CA ILE A 171 -13.32 -29.76 -20.17
C ILE A 171 -14.13 -30.21 -18.95
N LEU A 172 -14.74 -29.27 -18.21
CA LEU A 172 -15.59 -29.52 -17.04
C LEU A 172 -16.93 -30.21 -17.37
N LYS A 173 -17.33 -30.27 -18.66
CA LYS A 173 -18.46 -31.09 -19.13
C LYS A 173 -18.12 -32.58 -19.23
N LYS A 174 -16.84 -32.95 -19.37
CA LYS A 174 -16.39 -34.34 -19.29
C LYS A 174 -16.03 -34.63 -17.84
N LYS A 175 -16.78 -35.51 -17.18
CA LYS A 175 -16.68 -35.86 -15.76
C LYS A 175 -15.32 -36.41 -15.28
N ASP A 176 -14.30 -36.46 -16.13
CA ASP A 176 -13.12 -37.32 -15.94
C ASP A 176 -11.76 -36.64 -16.18
N VAL A 177 -11.71 -35.30 -16.24
CA VAL A 177 -10.43 -34.59 -16.40
C VAL A 177 -10.28 -33.51 -15.33
N ASN A 178 -9.54 -33.84 -14.27
CA ASN A 178 -9.02 -32.87 -13.32
C ASN A 178 -7.82 -32.15 -13.94
N TYR A 179 -7.91 -30.83 -14.05
CA TYR A 179 -6.78 -29.99 -14.45
C TYR A 179 -5.78 -29.90 -13.28
N ASP A 180 -4.83 -30.84 -13.24
CA ASP A 180 -3.85 -30.99 -12.15
C ASP A 180 -2.53 -30.23 -12.40
N PHE A 181 -2.53 -29.17 -13.22
CA PHE A 181 -1.33 -28.36 -13.39
C PHE A 181 -1.01 -27.60 -12.10
N LYS A 182 -0.02 -28.11 -11.36
CA LYS A 182 0.55 -27.47 -10.17
C LYS A 182 1.87 -26.83 -10.58
N ILE A 183 2.00 -25.52 -10.35
CA ILE A 183 3.27 -24.82 -10.55
C ILE A 183 4.32 -25.48 -9.65
N ASN A 184 5.35 -26.08 -10.26
CA ASN A 184 6.49 -26.62 -9.53
C ASN A 184 7.40 -25.46 -9.07
N ARG A 185 8.04 -25.60 -7.90
CA ARG A 185 8.99 -24.63 -7.33
C ARG A 185 10.08 -24.25 -8.32
N GLU A 186 10.56 -25.22 -9.11
CA GLU A 186 11.56 -25.01 -10.15
C GLU A 186 11.05 -24.08 -11.26
N THR A 187 9.84 -24.33 -11.78
CA THR A 187 9.19 -23.49 -12.79
C THR A 187 8.93 -22.08 -12.25
N MET A 188 8.51 -21.96 -10.99
CA MET A 188 8.33 -20.68 -10.31
C MET A 188 9.65 -19.90 -10.26
N LEU A 189 10.73 -20.51 -9.75
CA LEU A 189 12.04 -19.86 -9.64
C LEU A 189 12.62 -19.47 -11.00
N LYS A 190 12.50 -20.35 -12.00
CA LYS A 190 12.96 -20.08 -13.37
C LYS A 190 12.22 -18.91 -14.02
N THR A 191 10.91 -18.79 -13.73
CA THR A 191 10.08 -17.68 -14.22
C THR A 191 10.43 -16.39 -13.48
N MET A 192 10.49 -16.41 -12.14
CA MET A 192 10.86 -15.26 -11.32
C MET A 192 12.25 -14.71 -11.66
N LEU A 193 13.22 -15.57 -11.96
CA LEU A 193 14.61 -15.20 -12.25
C LEU A 193 14.91 -15.15 -13.76
N SER A 194 13.89 -14.99 -14.61
CA SER A 194 14.10 -14.73 -16.03
C SER A 194 14.85 -13.40 -16.25
N LYS A 195 15.56 -13.25 -17.39
CA LYS A 195 16.37 -12.04 -17.66
C LYS A 195 15.54 -10.75 -17.54
N THR A 196 14.33 -10.74 -18.09
CA THR A 196 13.40 -9.60 -18.02
C THR A 196 12.97 -9.31 -16.58
N ASN A 197 12.62 -10.35 -15.82
CA ASN A 197 12.20 -10.18 -14.43
C ASN A 197 13.36 -9.76 -13.51
N LYS A 198 14.60 -10.16 -13.79
CA LYS A 198 15.78 -9.68 -13.06
C LYS A 198 15.97 -8.17 -13.23
N VAL A 199 15.85 -7.66 -14.47
CA VAL A 199 15.92 -6.22 -14.73
C VAL A 199 14.80 -5.49 -14.01
N ALA A 200 13.56 -6.00 -14.09
CA ALA A 200 12.41 -5.42 -13.39
C ALA A 200 12.55 -5.46 -11.85
N LEU A 201 13.14 -6.52 -11.29
CA LEU A 201 13.41 -6.63 -9.86
C LEU A 201 14.44 -5.60 -9.40
N ILE A 202 15.54 -5.46 -10.15
CA ILE A 202 16.59 -4.47 -9.83
C ILE A 202 16.02 -3.06 -9.94
N GLU A 203 15.37 -2.74 -11.05
CA GLU A 203 14.72 -1.44 -11.26
C GLU A 203 13.70 -1.15 -10.15
N GLY A 204 12.82 -2.10 -9.82
CA GLY A 204 11.81 -1.95 -8.78
C GLY A 204 12.39 -1.69 -7.39
N ILE A 205 13.54 -2.30 -7.04
CA ILE A 205 14.25 -2.02 -5.78
C ILE A 205 14.71 -0.56 -5.74
N PHE A 206 15.41 -0.08 -6.78
CA PHE A 206 15.91 1.30 -6.82
C PHE A 206 14.77 2.33 -6.87
N THR A 207 13.72 2.04 -7.62
CA THR A 207 12.52 2.87 -7.69
C THR A 207 11.83 2.97 -6.32
N GLN A 208 11.75 1.88 -5.56
CA GLN A 208 11.19 1.92 -4.20
C GLN A 208 12.08 2.63 -3.19
N ILE A 209 13.41 2.48 -3.29
CA ILE A 209 14.34 3.27 -2.47
C ILE A 209 14.09 4.76 -2.73
N LEU A 210 14.04 5.16 -4.00
CA LEU A 210 13.78 6.54 -4.39
C LEU A 210 12.44 7.04 -3.84
N MET A 211 11.33 6.35 -4.12
CA MET A 211 10.00 6.77 -3.67
C MET A 211 9.86 6.78 -2.15
N GLY A 212 10.46 5.81 -1.46
CA GLY A 212 10.50 5.75 0.00
C GLY A 212 11.23 6.94 0.60
N SER A 213 12.43 7.24 0.10
CA SER A 213 13.21 8.41 0.54
C SER A 213 12.46 9.72 0.33
N ILE A 214 11.75 9.88 -0.79
CA ILE A 214 10.95 11.07 -1.07
C ILE A 214 9.89 11.28 0.02
N ASN A 215 9.09 10.26 0.31
CA ASN A 215 8.02 10.37 1.30
C ASN A 215 8.58 10.63 2.71
N PHE A 216 9.61 9.90 3.15
CA PHE A 216 10.09 10.01 4.53
C PHE A 216 10.86 11.29 4.81
N LEU A 217 11.73 11.71 3.89
CA LEU A 217 12.55 12.91 4.12
C LEU A 217 11.71 14.18 4.05
N ILE A 218 10.75 14.26 3.13
CA ILE A 218 9.83 15.39 3.00
C ILE A 218 8.95 15.51 4.25
N LEU A 219 8.32 14.41 4.68
CA LEU A 219 7.43 14.45 5.85
C LEU A 219 8.20 14.82 7.11
N ASN A 220 9.38 14.24 7.32
CA ASN A 220 10.23 14.53 8.46
C ASN A 220 10.68 16.01 8.48
N LEU A 221 11.11 16.55 7.33
CA LEU A 221 11.51 17.95 7.20
C LEU A 221 10.39 18.92 7.59
N ILE A 222 9.18 18.66 7.12
CA ILE A 222 8.05 19.59 7.24
C ILE A 222 7.37 19.51 8.61
N GLN A 223 7.29 18.31 9.19
CA GLN A 223 6.49 18.07 10.40
C GLN A 223 7.27 18.34 11.70
N ASN A 224 8.59 18.26 11.67
CA ASN A 224 9.43 18.50 12.84
C ASN A 224 9.89 19.96 12.94
N GLU A 225 10.46 20.30 14.09
CA GLU A 225 11.09 21.60 14.27
C GLU A 225 12.22 21.79 13.23
N PRO A 226 12.32 22.99 12.63
CA PRO A 226 11.64 24.23 12.98
C PRO A 226 10.38 24.57 12.16
N HIS A 227 9.90 23.66 11.31
CA HIS A 227 8.79 23.92 10.37
C HIS A 227 7.41 23.55 10.92
N ASN A 228 7.33 22.55 11.80
CA ASN A 228 6.16 22.27 12.67
C ASN A 228 4.79 22.17 11.97
N ILE A 229 4.72 21.86 10.68
CA ILE A 229 3.43 21.69 9.99
C ILE A 229 2.78 20.42 10.51
N SER A 230 1.52 20.51 10.95
CA SER A 230 0.87 19.37 11.58
C SER A 230 0.62 18.22 10.59
N GLU A 231 0.49 17.01 11.12
CA GLU A 231 0.19 15.81 10.33
C GLU A 231 -1.11 15.95 9.52
N PHE A 232 -2.14 16.59 10.10
CA PHE A 232 -3.41 16.84 9.42
C PHE A 232 -3.27 17.84 8.28
N SER A 233 -2.58 18.98 8.51
CA SER A 233 -2.29 19.96 7.47
C SER A 233 -1.51 19.34 6.32
N THR A 234 -0.49 18.54 6.65
CA THR A 234 0.31 17.79 5.67
C THR A 234 -0.57 16.85 4.84
N SER A 235 -1.48 16.12 5.49
CA SER A 235 -2.40 15.21 4.81
C SER A 235 -3.33 15.94 3.85
N ILE A 236 -3.83 17.12 4.24
CA ILE A 236 -4.63 17.97 3.35
C ILE A 236 -3.81 18.39 2.12
N PHE A 237 -2.57 18.83 2.28
CA PHE A 237 -1.72 19.21 1.15
C PHE A 237 -1.39 18.02 0.24
N MET A 238 -1.08 16.86 0.81
CA MET A 238 -0.83 15.64 0.03
C MET A 238 -2.05 15.22 -0.79
N ILE A 239 -3.25 15.44 -0.27
CA ILE A 239 -4.49 15.12 -0.99
C ILE A 239 -4.77 16.18 -2.04
N THR A 240 -4.73 17.45 -1.66
CA THR A 240 -5.05 18.56 -2.55
C THR A 240 -4.07 18.65 -3.72
N PHE A 241 -2.77 18.46 -3.49
CA PHE A 241 -1.73 18.60 -4.52
C PHE A 241 -1.20 17.26 -5.02
N GLY A 242 -0.96 16.30 -4.13
CA GLY A 242 -0.42 14.99 -4.51
C GLY A 242 -1.43 14.13 -5.28
N LEU A 243 -2.68 14.05 -4.81
CA LEU A 243 -3.71 13.27 -5.51
C LEU A 243 -4.12 13.95 -6.82
N THR A 244 -4.35 15.27 -6.82
CA THR A 244 -4.73 15.98 -8.04
C THR A 244 -3.60 15.97 -9.07
N GLY A 245 -2.37 16.31 -8.67
CA GLY A 245 -1.20 16.28 -9.52
C GLY A 245 -0.89 14.87 -10.03
N GLY A 246 -1.02 13.86 -9.18
CA GLY A 246 -0.85 12.45 -9.54
C GLY A 246 -1.89 11.97 -10.56
N ILE A 247 -3.18 12.24 -10.33
CA ILE A 247 -4.26 11.84 -11.24
C ILE A 247 -4.17 12.59 -12.57
N VAL A 248 -3.99 13.91 -12.53
CA VAL A 248 -3.86 14.74 -13.74
C VAL A 248 -2.62 14.34 -14.53
N GLY A 249 -1.49 14.16 -13.84
CA GLY A 249 -0.24 13.69 -14.43
C GLY A 249 -0.39 12.33 -15.09
N GLN A 250 -1.00 11.35 -14.40
CA GLN A 250 -1.26 10.03 -14.97
C GLN A 250 -2.17 10.09 -16.20
N LEU A 251 -3.27 10.85 -16.16
CA LEU A 251 -4.20 10.96 -17.28
C LEU A 251 -3.55 11.60 -18.52
N LEU A 252 -2.75 12.67 -18.33
CA LEU A 252 -2.11 13.39 -19.42
C LEU A 252 -0.89 12.64 -19.95
N LEU A 253 0.02 12.22 -19.06
CA LEU A 253 1.28 11.58 -19.45
C LEU A 253 1.08 10.16 -19.95
N ALA A 254 0.08 9.40 -19.46
CA ALA A 254 -0.23 8.09 -20.02
C ALA A 254 -0.72 8.21 -21.46
N ARG A 255 -1.64 9.14 -21.75
CA ARG A 255 -2.12 9.39 -23.12
C ARG A 255 -1.00 9.85 -24.04
N LEU A 256 -0.11 10.72 -23.56
CA LEU A 256 1.06 11.17 -24.31
C LEU A 256 2.01 10.00 -24.60
N SER A 257 2.32 9.19 -23.59
CA SER A 257 3.17 8.01 -23.70
C SER A 257 2.59 7.01 -24.70
N ASP A 258 1.30 6.72 -24.62
CA ASP A 258 0.63 5.79 -25.55
C ASP A 258 0.61 6.33 -26.98
N LYS A 259 0.38 7.63 -27.17
CA LYS A 259 0.42 8.26 -28.49
C LYS A 259 1.82 8.20 -29.11
N LEU A 260 2.87 8.50 -28.33
CA LEU A 260 4.26 8.48 -28.80
C LEU A 260 4.78 7.05 -29.01
N ALA A 261 4.31 6.09 -28.21
CA ALA A 261 4.76 4.70 -28.26
C ALA A 261 3.96 3.82 -29.24
N LYS A 262 2.93 4.36 -29.91
CA LYS A 262 2.00 3.60 -30.76
C LYS A 262 2.72 2.73 -31.79
N ASP A 263 3.67 3.31 -32.51
CA ASP A 263 4.39 2.63 -33.61
C ASP A 263 5.76 2.11 -33.17
N ARG A 264 6.30 2.60 -32.04
CA ARG A 264 7.62 2.25 -31.50
C ARG A 264 7.58 2.13 -29.98
N PRO A 265 7.31 0.93 -29.44
CA PRO A 265 7.21 0.71 -27.98
C PRO A 265 8.46 1.11 -27.19
N ILE A 266 9.63 1.09 -27.83
CA ILE A 266 10.92 1.44 -27.20
C ILE A 266 11.00 2.91 -26.76
N ILE A 267 10.15 3.79 -27.31
CA ILE A 267 10.07 5.22 -26.93
C ILE A 267 9.61 5.39 -25.46
N ARG A 268 8.99 4.37 -24.86
CA ARG A 268 8.63 4.42 -23.42
C ARG A 268 9.85 4.54 -22.50
N ILE A 269 11.00 3.98 -22.88
CA ILE A 269 12.22 3.99 -22.06
C ILE A 269 12.72 5.42 -21.80
N PRO A 270 12.99 6.26 -22.82
CA PRO A 270 13.42 7.64 -22.57
C PRO A 270 12.36 8.46 -21.83
N ILE A 271 11.06 8.22 -22.04
CA ILE A 271 9.99 8.88 -21.27
C ILE A 271 10.10 8.56 -19.77
N ILE A 272 10.32 7.29 -19.43
CA ILE A 272 10.53 6.85 -18.04
C ILE A 272 11.78 7.51 -17.46
N ILE A 273 12.89 7.54 -18.20
CA ILE A 273 14.13 8.17 -17.75
C ILE A 273 13.92 9.67 -17.47
N VAL A 274 13.27 10.40 -18.39
CA VAL A 274 12.95 11.83 -18.20
C VAL A 274 12.04 12.03 -16.99
N ALA A 275 11.05 11.16 -16.79
CA ALA A 275 10.16 11.25 -15.63
C ALA A 275 10.91 11.02 -14.30
N ILE A 276 11.81 10.03 -14.24
CA ILE A 276 12.62 9.74 -13.05
C ILE A 276 13.58 10.91 -12.76
N ILE A 277 14.28 11.42 -13.78
CA ILE A 277 15.20 12.56 -13.63
C ILE A 277 14.43 13.81 -13.22
N GLY A 278 13.29 14.09 -13.84
CA GLY A 278 12.42 15.21 -13.49
C GLY A 278 11.93 15.11 -12.05
N GLY A 279 11.47 13.93 -11.62
CA GLY A 279 11.05 13.67 -10.25
C GLY A 279 12.18 13.84 -9.22
N LEU A 280 13.38 13.35 -9.53
CA LEU A 280 14.59 13.58 -8.72
C LEU A 280 14.95 15.05 -8.62
N PHE A 281 14.87 15.79 -9.73
CA PHE A 281 15.18 17.21 -9.75
C PHE A 281 14.17 18.01 -8.93
N THR A 282 12.87 17.77 -9.08
CA THR A 282 11.84 18.44 -8.26
C THR A 282 11.96 18.06 -6.79
N PHE A 283 12.35 16.82 -6.49
CA PHE A 283 12.63 16.39 -5.12
C PHE A 283 13.81 17.15 -4.50
N ILE A 284 14.91 17.32 -5.22
CA ILE A 284 16.07 18.09 -4.74
C ILE A 284 15.66 19.55 -4.54
N LEU A 285 14.94 20.15 -5.50
CA LEU A 285 14.46 21.53 -5.39
C LEU A 285 13.61 21.75 -4.15
N PHE A 286 12.85 20.75 -3.70
CA PHE A 286 12.02 20.83 -2.50
C PHE A 286 12.80 21.23 -1.25
N PHE A 287 14.04 20.78 -1.10
CA PHE A 287 14.91 21.13 0.05
C PHE A 287 15.51 22.53 -0.05
N PHE A 288 15.51 23.13 -1.23
CA PHE A 288 15.98 24.50 -1.44
C PHE A 288 14.86 25.53 -1.32
N ILE A 289 13.60 25.09 -1.16
CA ILE A 289 12.47 25.98 -0.86
C ILE A 289 12.68 26.55 0.55
N PRO A 290 12.59 27.89 0.74
CA PRO A 290 12.71 28.50 2.06
C PRO A 290 11.43 28.25 2.87
N TRP A 291 11.34 27.08 3.50
CA TRP A 291 10.20 26.70 4.33
C TRP A 291 10.04 27.65 5.52
N PRO A 292 8.82 28.14 5.82
CA PRO A 292 8.59 29.04 6.95
C PRO A 292 8.87 28.34 8.28
N HIS A 293 9.44 29.07 9.23
CA HIS A 293 9.52 28.63 10.62
C HIS A 293 8.19 28.95 11.29
N LEU A 294 7.50 27.91 11.77
CA LEU A 294 6.16 28.04 12.31
C LEU A 294 6.12 27.60 13.76
N THR A 295 5.26 28.24 14.55
CA THR A 295 4.89 27.70 15.85
C THR A 295 3.96 26.50 15.67
N ILE A 296 3.87 25.63 16.69
CA ILE A 296 2.99 24.45 16.66
C ILE A 296 1.52 24.85 16.41
N GLU A 297 1.08 26.00 16.94
CA GLU A 297 -0.30 26.48 16.70
C GLU A 297 -0.51 26.94 15.25
N GLN A 298 0.46 27.65 14.67
CA GLN A 298 0.39 28.07 13.27
C GLN A 298 0.40 26.87 12.33
N GLY A 299 1.23 25.86 12.59
CA GLY A 299 1.31 24.63 11.80
C GLY A 299 0.04 23.76 11.85
N LYS A 300 -0.80 23.92 12.88
CA LYS A 300 -2.12 23.27 12.97
C LYS A 300 -3.21 24.01 12.20
N ASN A 301 -3.02 25.31 11.93
CA ASN A 301 -4.04 26.14 11.28
C ASN A 301 -3.91 26.08 9.76
N VAL A 302 -4.66 25.17 9.14
CA VAL A 302 -4.68 24.96 7.68
C VAL A 302 -5.03 26.24 6.91
N ALA A 303 -5.97 27.04 7.43
CA ALA A 303 -6.38 28.28 6.77
C ALA A 303 -5.25 29.32 6.75
N PHE A 304 -4.48 29.40 7.84
CA PHE A 304 -3.28 30.23 7.90
C PHE A 304 -2.18 29.70 6.97
N LEU A 305 -1.97 28.39 6.89
CA LEU A 305 -0.97 27.83 5.98
C LEU A 305 -1.28 28.14 4.51
N MET A 306 -2.56 28.11 4.13
CA MET A 306 -3.02 28.46 2.78
C MET A 306 -2.84 29.95 2.41
N THR A 307 -2.58 30.83 3.38
CA THR A 307 -2.24 32.24 3.07
C THR A 307 -0.76 32.46 2.85
N LEU A 308 0.09 31.48 3.17
CA LEU A 308 1.53 31.60 2.98
C LEU A 308 1.88 31.40 1.50
N PRO A 309 2.64 32.32 0.88
CA PRO A 309 2.91 32.28 -0.56
C PRO A 309 3.77 31.10 -1.03
N ILE A 310 4.34 30.34 -0.08
CA ILE A 310 5.22 29.20 -0.32
C ILE A 310 4.45 27.86 -0.33
N ILE A 311 3.24 27.84 0.24
CA ILE A 311 2.39 26.65 0.45
C ILE A 311 1.18 26.71 -0.48
#